data_AF-A0A3P7KS46-F1
#
_entry.id   AF-A0A3P7KS46-F1
#
_cell.length_a   1.000
_cell.length_b   1.000
_cell.length_c   1.000
_cell.angle_alpha   90.00
_cell.angle_beta   90.00
_cell.angle_gamma   90.00
#
_symmetry.space_group_name_H-M   'P 1'
#
loop_
_entity.id
_entity.type
_entity.pdbx_description
1 polymer ?
#
loop_
_entity_poly.entity_id
_entity_poly.type
_entity_poly.pdbx_seq_one_letter_code
_entity_poly.pdbx_strand_id
1 'polypeptide(L)'
;MMWEAGSKQMKDTFSSYGKIDIFRPYFDVEPSQVRIRLLRSFVPRRPSKMSSSIDLYGPSMVVLTMVALLLYNMKSSGYVVQNGTLMGTSFFACTGSWLLLSGVLYVLCFLLGAEISMLELVSVFGYSLTSQCVVLLLTSIYHTTHDHLFFFVLVGLCCVPSAIRMVR
;
A
#
# COMPACT_ATOMS: atom_id res chain seq x y z
N MET A 1 -14.57 39.48 -21.31
CA MET A 1 -15.42 38.72 -20.36
C MET A 1 -15.02 37.24 -20.28
N MET A 2 -15.03 36.45 -21.38
CA MET A 2 -14.65 35.02 -21.32
C MET A 2 -13.16 34.75 -21.03
N TRP A 3 -12.26 35.62 -21.49
CA TRP A 3 -10.81 35.49 -21.28
C TRP A 3 -10.38 35.74 -19.81
N GLU A 4 -11.06 36.66 -19.13
CA GLU A 4 -10.82 36.93 -17.71
C GLU A 4 -11.32 35.77 -16.83
N ALA A 5 -12.45 35.16 -17.19
CA ALA A 5 -12.94 33.95 -16.51
C ALA A 5 -11.99 32.76 -16.69
N GLY A 6 -11.45 32.55 -17.90
CA GLY A 6 -10.50 31.46 -18.17
C GLY A 6 -9.15 31.63 -17.45
N SER A 7 -8.60 32.84 -17.42
CA SER A 7 -7.34 33.12 -16.70
C SER A 7 -7.47 33.00 -15.19
N LYS A 8 -8.66 33.33 -14.63
CA LYS A 8 -8.96 33.13 -13.21
C LYS A 8 -9.07 31.64 -12.86
N GLN A 9 -9.74 30.85 -13.70
CA GLN A 9 -9.85 29.40 -13.52
C GLN A 9 -8.50 28.69 -13.65
N MET A 10 -7.62 29.14 -14.55
CA MET A 10 -6.24 28.62 -14.63
C MET A 10 -5.41 28.98 -13.39
N LYS A 11 -5.53 30.20 -12.85
CA LYS A 11 -4.83 30.59 -11.61
C LYS A 11 -5.34 29.81 -10.39
N ASP A 12 -6.65 29.59 -10.29
CA ASP A 12 -7.24 28.78 -9.21
C ASP A 12 -6.82 27.31 -9.33
N THR A 13 -6.78 26.78 -10.56
CA THR A 13 -6.28 25.44 -10.83
C THR A 13 -4.78 25.35 -10.51
N PHE A 14 -3.97 26.31 -10.91
CA PHE A 14 -2.53 26.36 -10.62
C PHE A 14 -2.22 26.53 -9.13
N SER A 15 -3.00 27.34 -8.41
CA SER A 15 -2.95 27.47 -6.95
C SER A 15 -3.34 26.15 -6.25
N SER A 16 -4.33 25.44 -6.80
CA SER A 16 -4.71 24.09 -6.35
C SER A 16 -3.63 23.03 -6.63
N TYR A 17 -2.90 23.13 -7.76
CA TYR A 17 -1.69 22.33 -8.02
C TYR A 17 -0.53 22.73 -7.10
N GLY A 18 -0.41 23.99 -6.70
CA GLY A 18 0.50 24.45 -5.64
C GLY A 18 0.23 23.82 -4.27
N LYS A 19 -0.97 23.25 -4.07
CA LYS A 19 -1.33 22.45 -2.89
C LYS A 19 -0.73 21.03 -2.92
N ILE A 20 -0.05 20.61 -3.99
CA ILE A 20 0.73 19.36 -4.01
C ILE A 20 1.94 19.45 -3.07
N ASP A 21 2.42 20.65 -2.73
CA ASP A 21 3.42 20.86 -1.67
C ASP A 21 2.92 20.36 -0.29
N ILE A 22 1.61 20.19 -0.10
CA ILE A 22 1.04 19.61 1.13
C ILE A 22 1.43 18.15 1.31
N PHE A 23 1.67 17.42 0.21
CA PHE A 23 2.09 16.02 0.25
C PHE A 23 3.61 15.87 0.31
N ARG A 24 4.36 16.91 -0.11
CA ARG A 24 5.82 16.93 -0.12
C ARG A 24 6.47 16.48 1.20
N PRO A 25 6.04 16.93 2.39
CA PRO A 25 6.63 16.47 3.66
C PRO A 25 6.38 14.98 3.96
N TYR A 26 5.35 14.36 3.36
CA TYR A 26 5.06 12.93 3.52
C TYR A 26 5.87 12.03 2.57
N PHE A 27 6.52 12.63 1.57
CA PHE A 27 7.38 11.97 0.60
C PHE A 27 8.87 12.25 0.81
N ASP A 28 9.22 13.23 1.65
CA ASP A 28 10.59 13.61 1.98
C ASP A 28 11.16 12.71 3.09
N VAL A 29 11.31 11.42 2.79
CA VAL A 29 11.75 10.39 3.73
C VAL A 29 13.00 9.70 3.23
N GLU A 30 13.99 9.59 4.11
CA GLU A 30 15.25 8.92 3.80
C GLU A 30 15.04 7.41 3.58
N PRO A 31 15.62 6.81 2.52
CA PRO A 31 15.42 5.39 2.21
C PRO A 31 15.96 4.45 3.30
N SER A 32 16.96 4.89 4.06
CA SER A 32 17.47 4.16 5.24
C SER A 32 16.41 3.99 6.32
N GLN A 33 15.61 5.04 6.56
CA GLN A 33 14.52 5.04 7.52
C GLN A 33 13.39 4.13 7.07
N VAL A 34 13.04 4.16 5.77
CA VAL A 34 12.02 3.28 5.20
C VAL A 34 12.40 1.81 5.40
N ARG A 35 13.65 1.43 5.17
CA ARG A 35 14.12 0.04 5.40
C ARG A 35 13.98 -0.39 6.85
N ILE A 36 14.36 0.47 7.79
CA ILE A 36 14.22 0.18 9.23
C ILE A 36 12.74 0.03 9.60
N ARG A 37 11.86 0.88 9.05
CA ARG A 37 10.40 0.82 9.27
C ARG A 37 9.80 -0.45 8.66
N LEU A 38 10.22 -0.86 7.46
CA LEU A 38 9.85 -2.13 6.82
C LEU A 38 10.27 -3.34 7.66
N LEU A 39 11.53 -3.40 8.10
CA LEU A 39 12.02 -4.48 8.97
C LEU A 39 11.24 -4.51 10.30
N ARG A 40 10.91 -3.34 10.85
CA ARG A 40 10.07 -3.22 12.04
C ARG A 40 8.62 -3.66 11.80
N SER A 41 8.11 -3.62 10.57
CA SER A 41 6.76 -4.08 10.26
C SER A 41 6.57 -5.60 10.36
N PHE A 42 7.67 -6.37 10.34
CA PHE A 42 7.63 -7.82 10.57
C PHE A 42 7.54 -8.22 12.05
N VAL A 43 7.84 -7.31 12.98
CA VAL A 43 7.86 -7.60 14.42
C VAL A 43 6.68 -6.92 15.11
N PRO A 44 5.74 -7.67 15.72
CA PRO A 44 4.62 -7.08 16.47
C PRO A 44 5.16 -6.33 17.69
N ARG A 45 5.01 -5.00 17.70
CA ARG A 45 5.49 -4.12 18.78
C ARG A 45 4.32 -3.35 19.40
N ARG A 46 4.41 -3.10 20.70
CA ARG A 46 3.40 -2.31 21.46
C ARG A 46 3.21 -0.90 20.84
N PRO A 47 1.97 -0.39 20.75
CA PRO A 47 1.63 0.86 20.05
C PRO A 47 2.29 2.12 20.63
N SER A 48 2.80 2.07 21.86
CA SER A 48 3.43 3.20 22.59
C SER A 48 4.62 3.92 21.90
N LYS A 49 5.16 3.42 20.78
CA LYS A 49 6.30 4.03 20.07
C LYS A 49 6.03 4.27 18.58
N MET A 50 4.76 4.33 18.17
CA MET A 50 4.40 4.60 16.77
C MET A 50 4.32 6.10 16.46
N SER A 51 5.13 6.93 17.14
CA SER A 51 5.39 8.33 16.75
C SER A 51 6.47 8.36 15.66
N SER A 52 6.26 7.60 14.58
CA SER A 52 7.00 7.80 13.33
C SER A 52 6.19 8.80 12.51
N SER A 53 6.89 9.78 11.92
CA SER A 53 6.30 10.68 10.90
C SER A 53 5.37 9.89 9.98
N ILE A 54 4.17 10.41 9.75
CA ILE A 54 3.24 9.84 8.77
C ILE A 54 3.99 9.90 7.43
N ASP A 55 4.25 8.75 6.82
CA ASP A 55 4.95 8.66 5.54
C ASP A 55 4.06 7.96 4.52
N LEU A 56 3.94 8.53 3.33
CA LEU A 56 3.24 7.89 2.21
C LEU A 56 4.21 7.26 1.20
N TYR A 57 5.49 7.65 1.22
CA TYR A 57 6.50 7.11 0.31
C TYR A 57 6.77 5.61 0.50
N GLY A 58 6.95 5.15 1.74
CA GLY A 58 7.15 3.73 2.02
C GLY A 58 5.98 2.87 1.53
N PRO A 59 4.75 3.15 1.97
CA PRO A 59 3.54 2.46 1.51
C PRO A 59 3.36 2.43 -0.02
N SER A 60 3.57 3.55 -0.71
CA SER A 60 3.43 3.59 -2.17
C SER A 60 4.45 2.71 -2.88
N MET A 61 5.70 2.70 -2.41
CA MET A 61 6.74 1.81 -2.93
C MET A 61 6.39 0.33 -2.72
N VAL A 62 5.83 -0.02 -1.58
CA VAL A 62 5.37 -1.40 -1.30
C VAL A 62 4.28 -1.83 -2.27
N VAL A 63 3.28 -0.98 -2.51
CA VAL A 63 2.21 -1.27 -3.47
C VAL A 63 2.76 -1.45 -4.88
N LEU A 64 3.72 -0.63 -5.30
CA LEU A 64 4.40 -0.81 -6.59
C LEU A 64 5.17 -2.13 -6.66
N THR A 65 5.85 -2.54 -5.58
CA THR A 65 6.51 -3.86 -5.55
C THR A 65 5.52 -5.02 -5.62
N MET A 66 4.33 -4.86 -5.01
CA MET A 66 3.26 -5.85 -5.11
C MET A 66 2.75 -5.98 -6.55
N VAL A 67 2.57 -4.86 -7.26
CA VAL A 67 2.21 -4.87 -8.68
C VAL A 67 3.25 -5.62 -9.52
N ALA A 68 4.54 -5.36 -9.27
CA ALA A 68 5.63 -6.04 -9.97
C ALA A 68 5.66 -7.55 -9.69
N LEU A 69 5.47 -7.97 -8.43
CA LEU A 69 5.39 -9.38 -8.07
C LEU A 69 4.16 -10.06 -8.69
N LEU A 70 3.01 -9.38 -8.73
CA LEU A 70 1.80 -9.91 -9.34
C LEU A 70 2.00 -10.11 -10.85
N LEU A 71 2.58 -9.11 -11.53
CA LEU A 71 2.91 -9.21 -12.96
C LEU A 71 3.91 -10.33 -13.25
N TYR A 72 4.92 -10.50 -12.39
CA TYR A 72 5.89 -11.59 -12.50
C TYR A 72 5.20 -12.96 -12.40
N ASN A 73 4.35 -13.14 -11.39
CA ASN A 73 3.60 -14.38 -11.20
C ASN A 73 2.66 -14.67 -12.37
N MET A 74 1.92 -13.68 -12.87
CA MET A 74 1.02 -13.87 -14.01
C MET A 74 1.77 -14.25 -15.29
N LYS A 75 2.96 -13.69 -15.51
CA LYS A 75 3.83 -14.05 -16.64
C LYS A 75 4.40 -15.46 -16.48
N SER A 76 4.78 -15.85 -15.26
CA SER A 76 5.27 -17.19 -14.95
C SER A 76 4.19 -18.27 -15.11
N SER A 77 2.93 -17.94 -14.83
CA SER A 77 1.79 -18.88 -14.94
C SER A 77 1.27 -19.09 -16.36
N GLY A 78 1.94 -18.56 -17.40
CA GLY A 78 1.57 -18.79 -18.79
C GLY A 78 0.29 -18.09 -19.24
N TYR A 79 -0.13 -17.01 -18.56
CA TYR A 79 -1.36 -16.29 -18.88
C TYR A 79 -1.22 -15.51 -20.21
N VAL A 80 -1.96 -15.92 -21.25
CA VAL A 80 -1.86 -15.37 -22.61
C VAL A 80 -2.89 -14.25 -22.83
N VAL A 81 -2.62 -13.05 -22.33
CA VAL A 81 -3.49 -11.87 -22.55
C VAL A 81 -2.64 -10.68 -22.99
N GLN A 82 -3.25 -9.79 -23.79
CA GLN A 82 -2.67 -8.53 -24.27
C GLN A 82 -1.89 -7.81 -23.15
N ASN A 83 -0.55 -7.72 -23.30
CA ASN A 83 0.36 -7.21 -22.25
C ASN A 83 -0.06 -5.84 -21.67
N GLY A 84 -0.69 -4.98 -22.49
CA GLY A 84 -1.16 -3.66 -22.06
C GLY A 84 -2.30 -3.70 -21.05
N THR A 85 -3.32 -4.55 -21.25
CA THR A 85 -4.45 -4.67 -20.32
C THR A 85 -4.03 -5.35 -19.03
N LEU A 86 -3.11 -6.31 -19.10
CA LEU A 86 -2.62 -7.07 -17.94
C LEU A 86 -1.85 -6.20 -16.94
N MET A 87 -1.03 -5.27 -17.44
CA MET A 87 -0.29 -4.33 -16.61
C MET A 87 -1.22 -3.31 -15.95
N GLY A 88 -2.23 -2.83 -16.67
CA GLY A 88 -3.23 -1.90 -16.12
C GLY A 88 -4.10 -2.54 -15.03
N THR A 89 -4.57 -3.77 -15.23
CA THR A 89 -5.43 -4.46 -14.25
C THR A 89 -4.69 -4.79 -12.96
N SER A 90 -3.45 -5.26 -13.03
CA SER A 90 -2.62 -5.52 -11.84
C SER A 90 -2.32 -4.25 -11.04
N PHE A 91 -1.99 -3.16 -11.73
CA PHE A 91 -1.77 -1.85 -11.11
C PHE A 91 -3.04 -1.34 -10.41
N PHE A 92 -4.19 -1.41 -11.08
CA PHE A 92 -5.45 -0.95 -10.54
C PHE A 92 -5.95 -1.85 -9.40
N ALA A 93 -5.73 -3.17 -9.48
CA ALA A 93 -6.10 -4.10 -8.42
C ALA A 93 -5.30 -3.85 -7.13
N CYS A 94 -3.97 -3.69 -7.22
CA CYS A 94 -3.14 -3.47 -6.03
C CYS A 94 -3.37 -2.07 -5.43
N THR A 95 -3.39 -1.03 -6.28
CA THR A 95 -3.62 0.35 -5.81
C THR A 95 -5.06 0.54 -5.32
N GLY A 96 -6.02 -0.04 -6.03
CA GLY A 96 -7.44 0.03 -5.69
C GLY A 96 -7.76 -0.74 -4.42
N SER A 97 -7.25 -1.96 -4.25
CA SER A 97 -7.45 -2.72 -3.01
C SER A 97 -6.82 -2.03 -1.80
N TRP A 98 -5.65 -1.40 -1.96
CA TRP A 98 -5.03 -0.61 -0.90
C TRP A 98 -5.92 0.56 -0.44
N LEU A 99 -6.37 1.38 -1.38
CA LEU A 99 -7.19 2.56 -1.07
C LEU A 99 -8.59 2.18 -0.57
N LEU A 100 -9.21 1.20 -1.21
CA LEU A 100 -10.56 0.75 -0.86
C LEU A 100 -10.57 0.09 0.52
N LEU A 101 -9.61 -0.78 0.82
CA LEU A 101 -9.55 -1.46 2.12
C LEU A 101 -9.20 -0.48 3.25
N SER A 102 -8.32 0.49 3.00
CA SER A 102 -8.07 1.60 3.94
C SER A 102 -9.35 2.43 4.18
N GLY A 103 -10.13 2.71 3.12
CA GLY A 103 -11.40 3.41 3.23
C GLY A 103 -12.45 2.64 4.04
N VAL A 104 -12.59 1.34 3.79
CA VAL A 104 -13.51 0.46 4.56
C VAL A 104 -13.12 0.43 6.04
N LEU A 105 -11.83 0.30 6.35
CA LEU A 105 -11.32 0.33 7.72
C LEU A 105 -11.55 1.67 8.41
N TYR A 106 -11.44 2.79 7.68
CA TYR A 106 -11.79 4.12 8.20
C TYR A 106 -13.27 4.21 8.56
N VAL A 107 -14.17 3.74 7.68
CA VAL A 107 -15.62 3.69 7.96
C VAL A 107 -15.92 2.79 9.16
N LEU A 108 -15.24 1.66 9.30
CA LEU A 108 -15.36 0.80 10.47
C LEU A 108 -14.91 1.52 11.75
N CYS A 109 -13.75 2.18 11.75
CA CYS A 109 -13.29 2.95 12.91
C CYS A 109 -14.30 4.06 13.29
N PHE A 110 -14.88 4.72 12.30
CA PHE A 110 -15.93 5.71 12.52
C PHE A 110 -17.18 5.10 13.17
N LEU A 111 -17.63 3.92 12.71
CA LEU A 111 -18.76 3.19 13.31
C LEU A 111 -18.48 2.70 14.74
N LEU A 112 -17.23 2.33 15.04
CA LEU A 112 -16.78 1.92 16.37
C LEU A 112 -16.46 3.10 17.30
N GLY A 113 -16.55 4.34 16.83
CA GLY A 113 -16.27 5.55 17.63
C GLY A 113 -14.78 5.78 17.92
N ALA A 114 -13.88 5.25 17.09
CA ALA A 114 -12.45 5.47 17.18
C ALA A 114 -12.00 6.64 16.28
N GLU A 115 -11.40 7.68 16.88
CA GLU A 115 -10.88 8.84 16.15
C GLU A 115 -9.45 8.57 15.67
N ILE A 116 -9.31 8.04 14.45
CA ILE A 116 -8.00 7.82 13.79
C ILE A 116 -7.93 8.63 12.50
N SER A 117 -6.79 9.27 12.26
CA SER A 117 -6.54 10.03 11.02
C SER A 117 -6.52 9.10 9.80
N MET A 118 -7.20 9.51 8.72
CA MET A 118 -7.22 8.76 7.46
C MET A 118 -5.81 8.49 6.91
N LEU A 119 -4.90 9.48 6.98
CA LEU A 119 -3.53 9.36 6.47
C LEU A 119 -2.70 8.36 7.29
N GLU A 120 -2.92 8.34 8.60
CA GLU A 120 -2.26 7.39 9.49
C GLU A 120 -2.71 5.96 9.14
N LEU A 121 -4.02 5.75 8.99
CA LEU A 121 -4.58 4.45 8.66
C LEU A 121 -4.11 3.95 7.28
N VAL A 122 -4.07 4.82 6.26
CA VAL A 122 -3.53 4.50 4.93
C VAL A 122 -2.05 4.12 5.00
N SER A 123 -1.26 4.82 5.82
CA SER A 123 0.17 4.53 5.98
C SER A 123 0.41 3.20 6.70
N VAL A 124 -0.26 2.96 7.83
CA VAL A 124 -0.14 1.73 8.63
C VAL A 124 -0.58 0.52 7.82
N PHE A 125 -1.71 0.62 7.13
CA PHE A 125 -2.23 -0.45 6.30
C PHE A 125 -1.29 -0.73 5.11
N GLY A 126 -0.76 0.30 4.46
CA GLY A 126 0.22 0.11 3.39
C GLY A 126 1.54 -0.52 3.85
N TYR A 127 2.01 -0.22 5.06
CA TYR A 127 3.13 -0.95 5.65
C TYR A 127 2.79 -2.41 6.00
N SER A 128 1.53 -2.75 6.24
CA SER A 128 1.09 -4.13 6.48
C SER A 128 1.18 -5.00 5.22
N LEU A 129 0.96 -4.41 4.02
CA LEU A 129 1.07 -5.08 2.72
C LEU A 129 2.47 -5.66 2.43
N THR A 130 3.49 -5.22 3.17
CA THR A 130 4.86 -5.76 3.07
C THR A 130 4.93 -7.26 3.36
N SER A 131 4.15 -7.73 4.34
CA SER A 131 4.03 -9.14 4.68
C SER A 131 3.47 -9.96 3.51
N GLN A 132 2.44 -9.43 2.84
CA GLN A 132 1.81 -10.04 1.68
C GLN A 132 2.77 -10.07 0.48
N CYS A 133 3.58 -9.03 0.30
CA CYS A 133 4.62 -9.02 -0.74
C CYS A 133 5.65 -10.14 -0.51
N VAL A 134 6.10 -10.34 0.72
CA VAL A 134 7.04 -11.44 1.06
C VAL A 134 6.41 -12.80 0.80
N VAL A 135 5.14 -12.99 1.19
CA VAL A 135 4.41 -14.25 0.92
C VAL A 135 4.29 -14.52 -0.58
N LEU A 136 3.94 -13.51 -1.38
CA LEU A 136 3.85 -13.63 -2.84
C LEU A 136 5.21 -13.95 -3.48
N LEU A 137 6.29 -13.34 -2.99
CA LEU A 137 7.65 -13.59 -3.46
C LEU A 137 8.07 -15.03 -3.15
N LEU A 138 7.91 -15.48 -1.90
CA LEU A 138 8.23 -16.86 -1.52
C LEU A 138 7.39 -17.85 -2.33
N THR A 139 6.08 -17.62 -2.47
CA THR A 139 5.20 -18.48 -3.27
C THR A 139 5.68 -18.58 -4.72
N SER A 140 6.19 -17.48 -5.29
CA SER A 140 6.76 -17.47 -6.63
C SER A 140 8.03 -18.32 -6.75
N ILE A 141 8.92 -18.28 -5.76
CA ILE A 141 10.15 -19.09 -5.74
C ILE A 141 9.85 -20.58 -5.53
N TYR A 142 8.88 -20.90 -4.67
CA TYR A 142 8.52 -22.29 -4.30
C TYR A 142 7.51 -22.96 -5.24
N HIS A 143 7.13 -22.31 -6.35
CA HIS A 143 6.15 -22.80 -7.33
C HIS A 143 6.49 -24.16 -7.99
N THR A 144 7.64 -24.77 -7.68
CA THR A 144 8.05 -26.08 -8.21
C THR A 144 7.53 -27.28 -7.39
N THR A 145 7.09 -27.08 -6.15
CA THR A 145 6.60 -28.18 -5.28
C THR A 145 5.10 -28.02 -5.03
N HIS A 146 4.33 -29.01 -5.49
CA HIS A 146 2.87 -29.14 -5.44
C HIS A 146 2.27 -29.25 -4.02
N ASP A 147 2.73 -28.48 -3.04
CA ASP A 147 2.20 -28.49 -1.67
C ASP A 147 1.37 -27.23 -1.39
N HIS A 148 0.06 -27.32 -1.68
CA HIS A 148 -0.93 -26.30 -1.30
C HIS A 148 -0.89 -25.97 0.21
N LEU A 149 -0.46 -26.92 1.05
CA LEU A 149 -0.28 -26.74 2.49
C LEU A 149 0.82 -25.72 2.82
N PHE A 150 1.92 -25.69 2.07
CA PHE A 150 3.01 -24.74 2.32
C PHE A 150 2.55 -23.30 2.08
N PHE A 151 1.71 -23.08 1.06
CA PHE A 151 1.08 -21.79 0.80
C PHE A 151 0.17 -21.34 1.95
N PHE A 152 -0.72 -22.22 2.44
CA PHE A 152 -1.59 -21.89 3.57
C PHE A 152 -0.83 -21.66 4.88
N VAL A 153 0.25 -22.40 5.12
CA VAL A 153 1.12 -22.20 6.30
C VAL A 153 1.86 -20.87 6.20
N LEU A 154 2.38 -20.50 5.02
CA LEU A 154 3.07 -19.21 4.83
C LEU A 154 2.11 -18.03 4.97
N VAL A 155 0.89 -18.15 4.40
CA VAL A 155 -0.19 -17.17 4.58
C VAL A 155 -0.59 -17.07 6.04
N GLY A 156 -0.77 -18.20 6.74
CA GLY A 156 -1.10 -18.21 8.17
C GLY A 156 0.00 -17.57 9.02
N LEU A 157 1.27 -17.92 8.78
CA LEU A 157 2.39 -17.47 9.61
C LEU A 157 2.72 -15.99 9.39
N CYS A 158 2.57 -15.47 8.16
CA CYS A 158 2.91 -14.08 7.84
C CYS A 158 1.71 -13.13 7.86
N CYS A 159 0.51 -13.56 7.47
CA CYS A 159 -0.67 -12.69 7.35
C CYS A 159 -1.40 -12.52 8.70
N VAL A 160 -1.45 -13.56 9.54
CA VAL A 160 -2.09 -13.51 10.87
C VAL A 160 -1.39 -12.52 11.83
N PRO A 161 -0.06 -12.51 12.00
CA PRO A 161 0.58 -11.51 12.86
C PRO A 161 0.42 -10.08 12.34
N SER A 162 0.34 -9.88 11.03
CA SER A 162 0.08 -8.58 10.41
C SER A 162 -1.36 -8.09 10.65
N ALA A 163 -2.34 -8.99 10.65
CA ALA A 163 -3.72 -8.67 11.03
C ALA A 163 -3.87 -8.38 12.53
N ILE A 164 -3.19 -9.16 13.39
CA ILE A 164 -3.18 -8.95 14.86
C ILE A 164 -2.61 -7.58 15.24
N ARG A 165 -1.70 -7.02 14.43
CA ARG A 165 -1.16 -5.66 14.63
C ARG A 165 -2.21 -4.56 14.49
N MET A 166 -3.26 -4.75 13.68
CA MET A 166 -4.30 -3.73 13.46
C MET A 166 -5.40 -3.73 14.51
N VAL A 167 -5.59 -4.83 15.23
CA VAL A 167 -6.69 -5.01 16.21
C VAL A 167 -6.27 -4.61 17.63
N ARG A 168 -5.00 -4.24 17.85
CA ARG A 168 -4.41 -4.08 19.19
C ARG A 168 -3.62 -2.80 19.36
#